data_AF-A0A380GY74-F1
#
_entry.id   AF-A0A380GY74-F1
#
_cell.length_a   1.000
_cell.length_b   1.000
_cell.length_c   1.000
_cell.angle_alpha   90.00
_cell.angle_beta   90.00
_cell.angle_gamma   90.00
#
_symmetry.space_group_name_H-M   'P 1'
#
loop_
_entity.id
_entity.type
_entity.pdbx_description
1 polymer ?
#
loop_
_entity_poly.entity_id
_entity_poly.type
_entity_poly.pdbx_seq_one_letter_code
_entity_poly.pdbx_strand_id
1 'polypeptide(L)'
;MLSDDINVEHVTLIDTSPSPISKIDYMVSEMSFIQNYFITIKDVLPNIDYSKLNQSIKAMYIDKSTHADYDLLKFISKQYGCNDSMRMELEYFFKTLTFEERFEKYAKVIGTQQGQQDEMNKEFLISTYKTQMASWEGAHMVPTTYIGDVTYLKAENQAGFDLLPIQDSHDFWKQCCIGNFEERYIPGNHYDCVEDVENATYVARLLRK
;
A
#
# COMPACT_ATOMS: atom_id res chain seq x y z
N MET A 1 -17.35 -5.22 15.98
CA MET A 1 -18.30 -4.90 17.05
C MET A 1 -17.51 -4.68 18.31
N LEU A 2 -17.37 -3.42 18.75
CA LEU A 2 -17.01 -3.14 20.13
C LEU A 2 -18.18 -3.64 20.99
N SER A 3 -17.88 -4.34 22.09
CA SER A 3 -18.85 -4.95 23.00
C SER A 3 -19.97 -3.98 23.40
N ASP A 4 -21.20 -4.51 23.49
CA ASP A 4 -22.52 -3.85 23.50
C ASP A 4 -22.84 -2.79 24.61
N ASP A 5 -21.87 -2.03 25.13
CA ASP A 5 -22.14 -0.97 26.14
C ASP A 5 -21.31 0.31 26.01
N ILE A 6 -20.50 0.48 24.94
CA ILE A 6 -19.73 1.71 24.71
C ILE A 6 -20.36 2.51 23.57
N ASN A 7 -21.06 3.59 23.90
CA ASN A 7 -21.48 4.58 22.92
C ASN A 7 -20.29 5.48 22.58
N VAL A 8 -19.70 5.28 21.40
CA VAL A 8 -18.60 6.13 20.91
C VAL A 8 -19.23 7.33 20.21
N GLU A 9 -19.22 8.49 20.85
CA GLU A 9 -19.83 9.72 20.29
C GLU A 9 -18.93 10.44 19.28
N HIS A 10 -17.61 10.22 19.36
CA HIS A 10 -16.63 10.82 18.46
C HIS A 10 -15.52 9.84 18.08
N VAL A 11 -15.16 9.83 16.79
CA VAL A 11 -14.02 9.06 16.25
C VAL A 11 -13.07 10.00 15.53
N THR A 12 -11.77 9.82 15.77
CA THR A 12 -10.73 10.44 14.95
C THR A 12 -10.09 9.39 14.04
N LEU A 13 -10.10 9.67 12.73
CA LEU A 13 -9.47 8.89 11.68
C LEU A 13 -8.15 9.58 11.29
N ILE A 14 -7.05 8.84 11.24
CA ILE A 14 -5.71 9.40 10.91
C ILE A 14 -5.25 8.77 9.60
N ASP A 15 -5.17 9.59 8.55
CA ASP A 15 -4.70 9.28 7.19
C ASP A 15 -5.05 7.87 6.67
N THR A 16 -6.24 7.40 7.03
CA THR A 16 -6.71 6.06 6.72
C THR A 16 -7.38 6.04 5.36
N SER A 17 -6.98 5.11 4.52
CA SER A 17 -7.59 4.90 3.21
C SER A 17 -8.21 3.51 3.14
N PRO A 18 -9.53 3.39 2.90
CA PRO A 18 -10.08 2.10 2.47
C PRO A 18 -9.38 1.69 1.17
N SER A 19 -9.21 0.40 0.93
CA SER A 19 -8.67 -0.05 -0.35
C SER A 19 -9.82 -0.08 -1.39
N PRO A 20 -9.78 0.76 -2.42
CA PRO A 20 -10.77 0.75 -3.49
C PRO A 20 -10.48 -0.36 -4.52
N ILE A 21 -9.29 -0.96 -4.44
CA ILE A 21 -8.79 -1.98 -5.36
C ILE A 21 -9.26 -3.33 -4.83
N SER A 22 -10.33 -3.89 -5.40
CA SER A 22 -10.90 -5.19 -4.97
C SER A 22 -9.95 -6.38 -5.09
N LYS A 23 -8.94 -6.28 -5.96
CA LYS A 23 -7.94 -7.32 -6.19
C LYS A 23 -6.64 -6.68 -6.63
N ILE A 24 -5.52 -7.15 -6.09
CA ILE A 24 -4.18 -6.75 -6.54
C ILE A 24 -3.54 -7.90 -7.31
N ASP A 25 -2.82 -7.59 -8.39
CA ASP A 25 -1.98 -8.57 -9.08
C ASP A 25 -0.86 -9.01 -8.13
N TYR A 26 -0.59 -10.31 -8.02
CA TYR A 26 0.36 -10.82 -7.02
C TYR A 26 1.81 -10.36 -7.26
N MET A 27 2.20 -10.06 -8.50
CA MET A 27 3.52 -9.49 -8.78
C MET A 27 3.58 -8.07 -8.25
N VAL A 28 2.51 -7.30 -8.47
CA VAL A 28 2.41 -5.92 -7.95
C VAL A 28 2.39 -5.90 -6.43
N SER A 29 1.68 -6.84 -5.79
CA SER A 29 1.66 -6.94 -4.33
C SER A 29 3.04 -7.24 -3.75
N GLU A 30 3.79 -8.20 -4.31
CA GLU A 30 5.16 -8.49 -3.88
C GLU A 30 6.11 -7.30 -4.15
N MET A 31 5.99 -6.64 -5.31
CA MET A 31 6.82 -5.47 -5.64
C MET A 31 6.51 -4.25 -4.75
N SER A 32 5.25 -4.05 -4.37
CA SER A 32 4.83 -3.01 -3.43
C SER A 32 5.32 -3.33 -2.01
N PHE A 33 5.21 -4.59 -1.58
CA PHE A 33 5.68 -5.05 -0.27
C PHE A 33 7.15 -4.73 -0.01
N ILE A 34 8.03 -5.02 -0.98
CA ILE A 34 9.47 -4.83 -0.78
C ILE A 34 9.89 -3.35 -0.67
N GLN A 35 9.04 -2.41 -1.10
CA GLN A 35 9.30 -0.97 -0.90
C GLN A 35 9.27 -0.57 0.57
N ASN A 36 8.55 -1.31 1.43
CA ASN A 36 8.57 -1.11 2.88
C ASN A 36 9.95 -1.40 3.51
N TYR A 37 10.84 -2.06 2.75
CA TYR A 37 12.21 -2.35 3.15
C TYR A 37 13.23 -1.49 2.40
N PHE A 38 12.77 -0.38 1.79
CA PHE A 38 13.56 0.59 1.04
C PHE A 38 14.27 0.03 -0.20
N ILE A 39 13.74 -1.07 -0.76
CA ILE A 39 14.22 -1.65 -2.00
C ILE A 39 13.11 -1.67 -3.06
N THR A 40 13.49 -1.78 -4.32
CA THR A 40 12.57 -1.90 -5.45
C THR A 40 12.87 -3.16 -6.25
N ILE A 41 11.98 -3.53 -7.17
CA ILE A 41 12.25 -4.66 -8.07
C ILE A 41 13.48 -4.43 -8.96
N LYS A 42 13.87 -3.16 -9.19
CA LYS A 42 15.09 -2.83 -9.93
C LYS A 42 16.35 -3.27 -9.17
N ASP A 43 16.34 -3.25 -7.85
CA ASP A 43 17.46 -3.74 -7.04
C ASP A 43 17.62 -5.27 -7.15
N VAL A 44 16.53 -5.97 -7.47
CA VAL A 44 16.48 -7.43 -7.66
C VAL A 44 16.70 -7.86 -9.11
N LEU A 45 16.27 -7.02 -10.05
CA LEU A 45 16.34 -7.16 -11.51
C LEU A 45 16.98 -5.88 -12.10
N PRO A 46 18.31 -5.73 -12.04
CA PRO A 46 19.00 -4.47 -12.37
C PRO A 46 18.78 -3.94 -13.79
N ASN A 47 18.42 -4.82 -14.72
CA ASN A 47 18.22 -4.48 -16.13
C ASN A 47 16.78 -4.09 -16.47
N ILE A 48 15.85 -4.20 -15.50
CA ILE A 48 14.45 -3.90 -15.74
C ILE A 48 14.25 -2.40 -16.00
N ASP A 49 13.41 -2.08 -17.00
CA ASP A 49 12.97 -0.70 -17.23
C ASP A 49 11.94 -0.28 -16.15
N TYR A 50 12.46 0.11 -14.99
CA TYR A 50 11.65 0.43 -13.81
C TYR A 50 10.73 1.64 -14.02
N SER A 51 11.15 2.63 -14.83
CA SER A 51 10.32 3.78 -15.15
C SER A 51 9.10 3.37 -15.94
N LYS A 52 9.30 2.55 -16.99
CA LYS A 52 8.21 1.99 -17.79
C LYS A 52 7.29 1.10 -16.96
N LEU A 53 7.86 0.26 -16.09
CA LEU A 53 7.09 -0.60 -15.18
C LEU A 53 6.18 0.23 -14.26
N ASN A 54 6.72 1.25 -13.61
CA ASN A 54 5.94 2.12 -12.73
C ASN A 54 4.81 2.82 -13.49
N GLN A 55 5.06 3.28 -14.72
CA GLN A 55 4.02 3.86 -15.56
C GLN A 55 2.94 2.84 -15.94
N SER A 56 3.32 1.60 -16.27
CA SER A 56 2.36 0.53 -16.58
C SER A 56 1.48 0.18 -15.38
N ILE A 57 2.07 0.03 -14.18
CA ILE A 57 1.32 -0.27 -12.96
C ILE A 57 0.36 0.87 -12.62
N LYS A 58 0.83 2.12 -12.64
CA LYS A 58 -0.03 3.29 -12.41
C LYS A 58 -1.18 3.34 -13.43
N ALA A 59 -0.90 3.15 -14.72
CA ALA A 59 -1.92 3.12 -15.76
C ALA A 59 -2.93 1.98 -15.57
N MET A 60 -2.48 0.81 -15.12
CA MET A 60 -3.34 -0.35 -14.85
C MET A 60 -4.34 -0.08 -13.72
N TYR A 61 -3.93 0.68 -12.69
CA TYR A 61 -4.76 0.98 -11.51
C TYR A 61 -5.47 2.35 -11.54
N ILE A 62 -5.25 3.18 -12.56
CA ILE A 62 -5.96 4.46 -12.72
C ILE A 62 -7.44 4.24 -13.08
N ASP A 63 -7.78 3.17 -13.80
CA ASP A 63 -9.17 2.86 -14.13
C ASP A 63 -9.87 2.25 -12.90
N LYS A 64 -10.74 3.05 -12.30
CA LYS A 64 -11.39 2.80 -10.99
C LYS A 64 -12.45 1.69 -11.02
N SER A 65 -12.49 0.85 -12.06
CA SER A 65 -13.46 -0.22 -12.11
C SER A 65 -13.13 -1.26 -11.02
N THR A 66 -13.97 -1.32 -10.00
CA THR A 66 -13.83 -2.18 -8.81
C THR A 66 -13.90 -3.68 -9.12
N HIS A 67 -13.97 -4.08 -10.40
CA HIS A 67 -14.18 -5.44 -10.88
C HIS A 67 -13.18 -5.85 -11.99
N ALA A 68 -12.15 -5.05 -12.26
CA ALA A 68 -11.15 -5.41 -13.27
C ALA A 68 -10.32 -6.61 -12.81
N ASP A 69 -10.09 -7.55 -13.72
CA ASP A 69 -9.07 -8.58 -13.53
C ASP A 69 -7.70 -7.96 -13.79
N TYR A 70 -7.03 -7.58 -12.71
CA TYR A 70 -5.68 -7.03 -12.75
C TYR A 70 -4.68 -8.15 -13.02
N ASP A 71 -4.14 -8.17 -14.24
CA ASP A 71 -3.06 -9.05 -14.70
C ASP A 71 -1.99 -8.18 -15.34
N LEU A 72 -0.88 -7.98 -14.63
CA LEU A 72 0.19 -7.08 -15.01
C LEU A 72 0.84 -7.50 -16.34
N LEU A 73 1.12 -8.80 -16.52
CA LEU A 73 1.76 -9.28 -17.74
C LEU A 73 0.84 -9.11 -18.96
N LYS A 74 -0.45 -9.38 -18.81
CA LYS A 74 -1.44 -9.18 -19.88
C LYS A 74 -1.60 -7.70 -20.22
N PHE A 75 -1.60 -6.83 -19.21
CA PHE A 75 -1.65 -5.39 -19.42
C PHE A 75 -0.43 -4.90 -20.23
N ILE A 76 0.77 -5.27 -19.81
CA ILE A 76 2.02 -4.94 -20.51
C ILE A 76 2.03 -5.53 -21.92
N SER A 77 1.60 -6.79 -22.11
CA SER A 77 1.46 -7.41 -23.44
C SER A 77 0.56 -6.60 -24.37
N LYS A 78 -0.57 -6.08 -23.86
CA LYS A 78 -1.51 -5.28 -24.65
C LYS A 78 -0.89 -3.94 -25.06
N GLN A 79 -0.08 -3.34 -24.18
CA GLN A 79 0.48 -2.02 -24.39
C GLN A 79 1.77 -2.03 -25.25
N TYR A 80 2.63 -3.04 -25.09
CA TYR A 80 3.96 -3.08 -25.70
C TYR A 80 4.27 -4.36 -26.49
N GLY A 81 3.38 -5.37 -26.44
CA GLY A 81 3.55 -6.66 -27.11
C GLY A 81 4.16 -7.75 -26.23
N CYS A 82 3.97 -9.01 -26.60
CA CYS A 82 4.42 -10.17 -25.81
C CYS A 82 5.96 -10.32 -25.74
N ASN A 83 6.68 -9.77 -26.71
CA ASN A 83 8.15 -9.86 -26.80
C ASN A 83 8.86 -8.67 -26.13
N ASP A 84 8.12 -7.84 -25.40
CA ASP A 84 8.71 -6.74 -24.64
C ASP A 84 9.70 -7.25 -23.58
N SER A 85 10.92 -6.68 -23.53
CA SER A 85 11.99 -7.20 -22.67
C SER A 85 11.65 -7.13 -21.18
N MET A 86 11.05 -6.02 -20.73
CA MET A 86 10.62 -5.83 -19.34
C MET A 86 9.55 -6.86 -18.96
N ARG A 87 8.57 -7.11 -19.84
CA ARG A 87 7.56 -8.16 -19.66
C ARG A 87 8.22 -9.54 -19.50
N MET A 88 9.12 -9.91 -20.40
CA MET A 88 9.76 -11.22 -20.38
C MET A 88 10.62 -11.41 -19.13
N GLU A 89 11.30 -10.36 -18.66
CA GLU A 89 12.12 -10.41 -17.44
C GLU A 89 11.25 -10.62 -16.20
N LEU A 90 10.14 -9.89 -16.07
CA LEU A 90 9.14 -10.10 -15.01
C LEU A 90 8.55 -11.51 -15.08
N GLU A 91 8.10 -11.92 -16.27
CA GLU A 91 7.51 -13.24 -16.48
C GLU A 91 8.49 -14.36 -16.11
N TYR A 92 9.74 -14.26 -16.55
CA TYR A 92 10.77 -15.20 -16.19
C TYR A 92 10.99 -15.23 -14.68
N PHE A 93 11.20 -14.08 -14.04
CA PHE A 93 11.44 -14.00 -12.60
C PHE A 93 10.30 -14.60 -11.77
N PHE A 94 9.05 -14.22 -12.05
CA PHE A 94 7.89 -14.65 -11.27
C PHE A 94 7.40 -16.06 -11.60
N LYS A 95 7.64 -16.57 -12.82
CA LYS A 95 7.23 -17.94 -13.21
C LYS A 95 8.28 -19.00 -12.97
N THR A 96 9.57 -18.66 -12.99
CA THR A 96 10.66 -19.65 -12.82
C THR A 96 11.07 -19.83 -11.37
N LEU A 97 10.96 -18.79 -10.54
CA LEU A 97 11.23 -18.88 -9.12
C LEU A 97 9.93 -19.15 -8.37
N THR A 98 10.00 -20.04 -7.40
CA THR A 98 8.98 -20.23 -6.38
C THR A 98 8.84 -18.99 -5.51
N PHE A 99 7.73 -18.91 -4.77
CA PHE A 99 7.48 -17.81 -3.83
C PHE A 99 8.61 -17.69 -2.79
N GLU A 100 9.05 -18.81 -2.22
CA GLU A 100 10.14 -18.86 -1.25
C GLU A 100 11.48 -18.43 -1.85
N GLU A 101 11.79 -18.83 -3.08
CA GLU A 101 13.02 -18.42 -3.78
C GLU A 101 13.04 -16.92 -4.09
N ARG A 102 11.88 -16.32 -4.42
CA ARG A 102 11.78 -14.86 -4.60
C ARG A 102 12.04 -14.14 -3.28
N PHE A 103 11.45 -14.59 -2.19
CA PHE A 103 11.63 -13.99 -0.86
C PHE A 103 13.05 -14.16 -0.32
N GLU A 104 13.70 -15.29 -0.58
CA GLU A 104 15.13 -15.49 -0.32
C GLU A 104 15.97 -14.45 -1.07
N LYS A 105 15.63 -14.16 -2.34
CA LYS A 105 16.34 -13.15 -3.13
C LYS A 105 16.10 -11.74 -2.60
N TYR A 106 14.87 -11.40 -2.22
CA TYR A 106 14.54 -10.12 -1.59
C TYR A 106 15.34 -9.91 -0.30
N ALA A 107 15.40 -10.91 0.56
CA ALA A 107 16.14 -10.87 1.82
C ALA A 107 17.63 -10.58 1.62
N LYS A 108 18.25 -11.23 0.64
CA LYS A 108 19.66 -11.00 0.26
C LYS A 108 19.92 -9.57 -0.21
N VAL A 109 19.03 -9.03 -1.04
CA VAL A 109 19.15 -7.64 -1.53
C VAL A 109 18.99 -6.64 -0.38
N ILE A 110 17.99 -6.84 0.49
CA ILE A 110 17.75 -6.01 1.67
C ILE A 110 18.99 -5.99 2.58
N GLY A 111 19.52 -7.16 2.93
CA GLY A 111 20.71 -7.25 3.79
C GLY A 111 21.94 -6.55 3.18
N THR A 112 22.13 -6.70 1.86
CA THR A 112 23.23 -6.03 1.14
C THR A 112 23.08 -4.50 1.17
N GLN A 113 21.88 -3.96 0.98
CA GLN A 113 21.65 -2.51 0.91
C GLN A 113 21.64 -1.84 2.28
N GLN A 114 21.18 -2.52 3.33
CA GLN A 114 21.11 -1.95 4.67
C GLN A 114 22.44 -2.03 5.45
N GLY A 115 23.49 -2.62 4.85
CA GLY A 115 24.80 -2.77 5.51
C GLY A 115 24.74 -3.61 6.78
N GLN A 116 23.65 -4.35 6.99
CA GLN A 116 23.44 -5.19 8.15
C GLN A 116 24.21 -6.51 7.96
N GLN A 117 25.02 -6.87 8.96
CA GLN A 117 25.68 -8.19 9.02
C GLN A 117 24.70 -9.31 9.37
N ASP A 118 23.55 -8.97 9.97
CA ASP A 118 22.48 -9.91 10.21
C ASP A 118 21.66 -10.06 8.93
N GLU A 119 21.72 -11.25 8.32
CA GLU A 119 20.93 -11.57 7.14
C GLU A 119 19.44 -11.38 7.47
N MET A 120 18.78 -10.50 6.71
CA MET A 120 17.32 -10.40 6.73
C MET A 120 16.74 -11.82 6.57
N ASN A 121 15.93 -12.24 7.54
CA ASN A 121 15.42 -13.60 7.54
C ASN A 121 14.24 -13.73 6.57
N LYS A 122 14.28 -14.71 5.66
CA LYS A 122 13.21 -14.89 4.66
C LYS A 122 11.87 -15.27 5.30
N GLU A 123 11.87 -16.05 6.37
CA GLU A 123 10.64 -16.45 7.06
C GLU A 123 9.96 -15.23 7.69
N PHE A 124 10.74 -14.27 8.20
CA PHE A 124 10.26 -12.99 8.68
C PHE A 124 9.62 -12.16 7.55
N LEU A 125 10.28 -12.06 6.39
CA LEU A 125 9.72 -11.37 5.23
C LEU A 125 8.42 -12.03 4.75
N ILE A 126 8.39 -13.37 4.66
CA ILE A 126 7.18 -14.10 4.27
C ILE A 126 6.06 -13.85 5.28
N SER A 127 6.36 -13.85 6.58
CA SER A 127 5.37 -13.60 7.63
C SER A 127 4.78 -12.18 7.52
N THR A 128 5.63 -11.17 7.37
CA THR A 128 5.19 -9.77 7.27
C THR A 128 4.45 -9.49 5.95
N TYR A 129 4.83 -10.14 4.85
CA TYR A 129 4.06 -10.10 3.61
C TYR A 129 2.65 -10.67 3.79
N LYS A 130 2.52 -11.83 4.45
CA LYS A 130 1.20 -12.41 4.75
C LYS A 130 0.36 -11.49 5.63
N THR A 131 0.96 -10.82 6.62
CA THR A 131 0.28 -9.80 7.42
C THR A 131 -0.18 -8.61 6.58
N GLN A 132 0.64 -8.13 5.63
CA GLN A 132 0.25 -7.07 4.71
C GLN A 132 -0.93 -7.52 3.82
N MET A 133 -0.87 -8.74 3.26
CA MET A 133 -1.96 -9.28 2.45
C MET A 133 -3.27 -9.38 3.23
N ALA A 134 -3.22 -9.86 4.48
CA ALA A 134 -4.40 -9.90 5.35
C ALA A 134 -4.93 -8.50 5.68
N SER A 135 -4.04 -7.51 5.82
CA SER A 135 -4.42 -6.11 6.03
C SER A 135 -5.10 -5.52 4.78
N TRP A 136 -4.62 -5.86 3.58
CA TRP A 136 -5.29 -5.47 2.33
C TRP A 136 -6.65 -6.12 2.14
N GLU A 137 -6.79 -7.40 2.46
CA GLU A 137 -8.11 -8.07 2.47
C GLU A 137 -9.06 -7.40 3.48
N GLY A 138 -8.55 -7.04 4.66
CA GLY A 138 -9.30 -6.27 5.66
C GLY A 138 -9.69 -4.87 5.18
N ALA A 139 -8.88 -4.23 4.35
CA ALA A 139 -9.15 -2.90 3.81
C ALA A 139 -10.28 -2.86 2.77
N HIS A 140 -10.78 -4.02 2.30
CA HIS A 140 -12.02 -4.13 1.50
C HIS A 140 -13.29 -4.06 2.35
N MET A 141 -13.16 -4.10 3.67
CA MET A 141 -14.31 -3.96 4.56
C MET A 141 -14.98 -2.60 4.32
N VAL A 142 -16.24 -2.62 3.92
CA VAL A 142 -17.09 -1.44 3.96
C VAL A 142 -17.64 -1.33 5.37
N PRO A 143 -17.23 -0.31 6.17
CA PRO A 143 -17.76 -0.15 7.51
C PRO A 143 -19.27 0.12 7.43
N THR A 144 -20.01 -0.38 8.41
CA THR A 144 -21.39 0.03 8.60
C THR A 144 -21.46 1.52 8.95
N THR A 145 -22.62 2.13 8.76
CA THR A 145 -22.84 3.52 9.14
C THR A 145 -22.51 3.75 10.61
N TYR A 146 -21.67 4.74 10.87
CA TYR A 146 -21.33 5.26 12.18
C TYR A 146 -22.27 6.42 12.53
N ILE A 147 -22.85 6.38 13.73
CA ILE A 147 -23.71 7.45 14.26
C ILE A 147 -22.90 8.18 15.33
N GLY A 148 -22.46 9.39 15.02
CA GLY A 148 -21.52 10.17 15.84
C GLY A 148 -20.70 11.12 14.99
N ASP A 149 -19.91 11.96 15.65
CA ASP A 149 -19.06 12.95 14.98
C ASP A 149 -17.73 12.31 14.57
N VAL A 150 -17.20 12.70 13.41
CA VAL A 150 -15.92 12.21 12.87
C VAL A 150 -14.98 13.37 12.61
N THR A 151 -13.76 13.26 13.11
CA THR A 151 -12.63 14.09 12.67
C THR A 151 -11.70 13.26 11.80
N TYR A 152 -11.53 13.65 10.54
CA TYR A 152 -10.58 13.03 9.61
C TYR A 152 -9.32 13.89 9.53
N LEU A 153 -8.21 13.37 10.04
CA LEU A 153 -6.89 13.98 9.96
C LEU A 153 -6.20 13.47 8.69
N LYS A 154 -6.05 14.34 7.69
CA LYS A 154 -5.49 14.03 6.35
C LYS A 154 -4.08 14.58 6.23
N ALA A 155 -3.13 13.73 5.85
CA ALA A 155 -1.76 14.18 5.64
C ALA A 155 -1.68 15.15 4.44
N GLU A 156 -0.88 16.21 4.56
CA GLU A 156 -0.75 17.26 3.54
C GLU A 156 0.02 16.78 2.31
N ASN A 157 0.99 15.89 2.50
CA ASN A 157 1.90 15.44 1.46
C ASN A 157 1.53 14.04 0.94
N GLN A 158 1.71 13.83 -0.36
CA GLN A 158 1.69 12.49 -0.94
C GLN A 158 3.11 11.90 -0.89
N ALA A 159 3.23 10.63 -0.51
CA ALA A 159 4.49 9.91 -0.66
C ALA A 159 4.77 9.72 -2.17
N GLY A 160 5.83 10.35 -2.68
CA GLY A 160 6.15 10.37 -4.11
C GLY A 160 6.63 9.02 -4.69
N PHE A 161 6.76 7.98 -3.86
CA PHE A 161 7.39 6.71 -4.18
C PHE A 161 6.41 5.53 -4.27
N ASP A 162 5.12 5.75 -4.02
CA ASP A 162 4.14 4.67 -4.02
C ASP A 162 3.96 4.06 -5.42
N LEU A 163 4.06 2.74 -5.47
CA LEU A 163 3.84 1.95 -6.68
C LEU A 163 2.36 1.97 -7.10
N LEU A 164 1.46 2.01 -6.12
CA LEU A 164 0.01 2.06 -6.31
C LEU A 164 -0.50 3.50 -6.23
N PRO A 165 -1.58 3.84 -6.95
CA PRO A 165 -2.18 5.17 -6.85
C PRO A 165 -2.86 5.37 -5.49
N ILE A 166 -2.51 6.47 -4.80
CA ILE A 166 -3.23 6.94 -3.61
C ILE A 166 -4.63 7.44 -4.05
N GLN A 167 -5.67 7.10 -3.28
CA GLN A 167 -7.01 7.62 -3.50
C GLN A 167 -7.46 8.52 -2.36
N ASP A 168 -8.14 9.60 -2.73
CA ASP A 168 -8.79 10.46 -1.74
C ASP A 168 -9.90 9.69 -1.03
N SER A 169 -9.82 9.64 0.30
CA SER A 169 -10.70 8.86 1.16
C SER A 169 -11.78 9.72 1.82
N HIS A 170 -11.79 11.03 1.58
CA HIS A 170 -12.75 11.98 2.18
C HIS A 170 -14.21 11.55 1.98
N ASP A 171 -14.63 11.41 0.71
CA ASP A 171 -16.02 11.14 0.37
C ASP A 171 -16.47 9.77 0.89
N PHE A 172 -15.56 8.79 0.90
CA PHE A 172 -15.84 7.48 1.48
C PHE A 172 -16.16 7.60 2.97
N TRP A 173 -15.27 8.21 3.76
CA TRP A 173 -15.47 8.30 5.21
C TRP A 173 -16.67 9.17 5.57
N LYS A 174 -16.91 10.24 4.81
CA LYS A 174 -18.07 11.10 4.98
C LYS A 174 -19.38 10.37 4.74
N GLN A 175 -19.45 9.47 3.75
CA GLN A 175 -20.65 8.66 3.49
C GLN A 175 -20.92 7.60 4.57
N CYS A 176 -19.88 7.17 5.29
CA CYS A 176 -20.03 6.25 6.41
C CYS A 176 -20.52 6.92 7.70
N CYS A 177 -20.64 8.25 7.74
CA CYS A 177 -20.92 9.03 8.96
C CYS A 177 -22.33 9.67 8.94
N ILE A 178 -23.09 9.46 10.02
CA ILE A 178 -24.28 10.25 10.36
C ILE A 178 -23.94 11.09 11.60
N GLY A 179 -23.57 12.34 11.37
CA GLY A 179 -23.07 13.29 12.37
C GLY A 179 -22.27 14.41 11.71
N ASN A 180 -21.53 15.19 12.49
CA ASN A 180 -20.60 16.17 11.93
C ASN A 180 -19.35 15.46 11.41
N PHE A 181 -18.99 15.72 10.16
CA PHE A 181 -17.73 15.27 9.57
C PHE A 181 -16.81 16.47 9.37
N GLU A 182 -15.69 16.50 10.09
CA GLU A 182 -14.66 17.53 9.99
C GLU A 182 -13.37 16.95 9.40
N GLU A 183 -12.88 17.54 8.31
CA GLU A 183 -11.54 17.24 7.79
C GLU A 183 -10.53 18.28 8.29
N ARG A 184 -9.38 17.83 8.76
CA ARG A 184 -8.23 18.69 9.11
C ARG A 184 -6.97 18.16 8.47
N TYR A 185 -6.19 19.07 7.91
CA TYR A 185 -4.87 18.74 7.40
C TYR A 185 -3.85 18.63 8.54
N ILE A 186 -2.96 17.64 8.44
CA ILE A 186 -1.84 17.40 9.36
C ILE A 186 -0.52 17.33 8.59
N PRO A 187 0.61 17.74 9.19
CA PRO A 187 1.89 17.72 8.52
C PRO A 187 2.34 16.28 8.20
N GLY A 188 3.16 16.17 7.16
CA GLY A 188 3.69 14.89 6.72
C GLY A 188 2.91 14.23 5.59
N ASN A 189 3.20 12.96 5.33
CA ASN A 189 2.54 12.04 4.41
C ASN A 189 2.03 10.80 5.17
N HIS A 190 1.49 9.82 4.45
CA HIS A 190 0.95 8.58 5.00
C HIS A 190 1.89 7.84 5.97
N TYR A 191 3.19 7.95 5.77
CA TYR A 191 4.21 7.27 6.58
C TYR A 191 4.64 8.15 7.75
N ASP A 192 5.08 9.38 7.49
CA ASP A 192 5.72 10.22 8.51
C ASP A 192 4.75 11.07 9.34
N CYS A 193 3.44 11.08 9.04
CA CYS A 193 2.47 11.84 9.83
C CYS A 193 2.33 11.37 11.29
N VAL A 194 2.74 10.13 11.57
CA VAL A 194 2.76 9.54 12.93
C VAL A 194 4.10 8.90 13.31
N GLU A 195 5.03 8.72 12.37
CA GLU A 195 6.38 8.20 12.66
C GLU A 195 7.40 9.29 13.00
N ASP A 196 7.27 10.48 12.38
CA ASP A 196 8.10 11.62 12.75
C ASP A 196 7.68 12.19 14.11
N VAL A 197 8.66 12.51 14.96
CA VAL A 197 8.42 12.93 16.35
C VAL A 197 7.63 14.24 16.42
N GLU A 198 7.89 15.19 15.52
CA GLU A 198 7.20 16.48 15.50
C GLU A 198 5.76 16.32 14.98
N ASN A 199 5.58 15.58 13.89
CA ASN A 199 4.26 15.28 13.32
C ASN A 199 3.40 14.48 14.31
N ALA A 200 3.93 13.42 14.90
CA ALA A 200 3.24 12.60 15.90
C ALA A 200 2.85 13.43 17.13
N THR A 201 3.73 14.33 17.58
CA THR A 201 3.43 15.27 18.68
C THR A 201 2.28 16.21 18.31
N TYR A 202 2.25 16.70 17.07
CA TYR A 202 1.16 17.53 16.57
C TYR A 202 -0.17 16.76 16.56
N VAL A 203 -0.20 15.56 15.99
CA VAL A 203 -1.39 14.68 15.98
C VAL A 203 -1.87 14.38 17.40
N ALA A 204 -0.95 14.02 18.31
CA ALA A 204 -1.29 13.74 19.71
C ALA A 204 -1.94 14.93 20.43
N ARG A 205 -1.59 16.18 20.08
CA ARG A 205 -2.24 17.38 20.62
C ARG A 205 -3.66 17.56 20.11
N LEU A 206 -3.94 17.15 18.87
CA LEU A 206 -5.30 17.19 18.30
C LEU A 206 -6.23 16.18 18.98
N LEU A 207 -5.70 15.00 19.35
CA LEU A 207 -6.46 13.91 19.99
C LEU A 207 -6.80 14.15 21.47
N ARG A 208 -6.22 15.17 22.12
CA ARG A 208 -6.46 15.47 23.55
C ARG A 208 -7.68 16.35 23.80
N LYS A 209 -8.43 16.68 22.76
CA LYS A 209 -9.67 17.47 22.84
C LYS A 209 -10.85 16.55 23.08
#